data_AF-A0A7V7DTG0-F1
#
_entry.id   AF-A0A7V7DTG0-F1
#
_cell.length_a   1.000
_cell.length_b   1.000
_cell.length_c   1.000
_cell.angle_alpha   90.00
_cell.angle_beta   90.00
_cell.angle_gamma   90.00
#
_symmetry.space_group_name_H-M   'P 1'
#
loop_
_entity.id
_entity.type
_entity.pdbx_description
1 polymer ?
#
loop_
_entity_poly.entity_id
_entity_poly.type
_entity_poly.pdbx_seq_one_letter_code
_entity_poly.pdbx_strand_id
1 'polypeptide(L)'
;MGVDRRDFLKIAGFAAVFGLGGKAAVDILAPGELEAATEGVPLTQGKRWSMVIDMRKCLKKQEKDGCKECILACHKEHNVPDWGNPRHEIKWIWKEAYEHSFPNSPNQFVDEGIRHKPFIILCNHCVNPPCVRVCPTQATFKAANGIVSMDMHRCIGCRFCMAACPYGSRSFNWGSPRKAPKEL
;
A
#
# COMPACT_ATOMS: atom_id res chain seq x y z
N MET A 1 -8.34 30.86 41.90
CA MET A 1 -7.16 31.74 41.78
C MET A 1 -6.80 31.81 40.31
N GLY A 2 -7.00 32.97 39.68
CA GLY A 2 -6.67 33.17 38.26
C GLY A 2 -5.17 33.29 38.09
N VAL A 3 -4.62 32.73 37.02
CA VAL A 3 -3.19 32.86 36.69
C VAL A 3 -2.92 34.33 36.39
N ASP A 4 -2.01 34.96 37.13
CA ASP A 4 -1.60 36.34 36.89
C ASP A 4 -0.87 36.43 35.53
N ARG A 5 -0.97 37.56 34.83
CA ARG A 5 -0.38 37.80 33.51
C ARG A 5 1.11 37.48 33.48
N ARG A 6 1.84 37.77 34.56
CA ARG A 6 3.27 37.46 34.67
C ARG A 6 3.52 35.95 34.73
N ASP A 7 2.67 35.19 35.40
CA ASP A 7 2.79 33.74 35.50
C ASP A 7 2.33 33.06 34.21
N PHE A 8 1.30 33.60 33.54
CA PHE A 8 0.92 33.15 32.20
C PHE A 8 2.06 33.35 31.20
N LEU A 9 2.74 34.50 31.21
CA LEU A 9 3.87 34.76 30.30
C LEU A 9 5.08 33.88 30.60
N LYS A 10 5.33 33.54 31.87
CA LYS A 10 6.38 32.56 32.22
C LYS A 10 6.01 31.17 31.72
N ILE A 11 4.79 30.71 31.98
CA ILE A 11 4.31 29.38 31.57
C ILE A 11 4.29 29.27 30.03
N ALA A 12 3.77 30.28 29.33
CA ALA A 12 3.75 30.33 27.87
C ALA A 12 5.16 30.45 27.27
N GLY A 13 6.05 31.22 27.89
CA GLY A 13 7.46 31.33 27.47
C GLY A 13 8.22 30.01 27.63
N PHE A 14 8.07 29.34 28.77
CA PHE A 14 8.66 28.01 28.99
C PHE A 14 8.04 26.96 28.06
N ALA A 15 6.72 26.96 27.87
CA ALA A 15 6.04 26.05 26.95
C ALA A 15 6.43 26.32 25.49
N ALA A 16 6.71 27.56 25.09
CA ALA A 16 7.22 27.89 23.77
C ALA A 16 8.68 27.42 23.58
N VAL A 17 9.53 27.54 24.60
CA VAL A 17 10.92 27.04 24.55
C VAL A 17 10.95 25.51 24.49
N PHE A 18 10.11 24.81 25.28
CA PHE A 18 9.99 23.35 25.21
C PHE A 18 9.19 22.87 23.98
N GLY A 19 8.24 23.66 23.50
CA GLY A 19 7.43 23.36 22.32
C GLY A 19 8.16 23.58 20.99
N LEU A 20 8.99 24.63 20.90
CA LEU A 20 9.90 24.88 19.77
C LEU A 20 11.16 24.02 19.87
N GLY A 21 11.64 23.77 21.09
CA GLY A 21 12.74 22.87 21.38
C GLY A 21 12.38 21.40 21.22
N GLY A 22 11.10 21.04 21.15
CA GLY A 22 10.66 19.65 21.01
C GLY A 22 11.25 18.97 19.77
N LYS A 23 11.33 19.69 18.64
CA LYS A 23 12.01 19.17 17.44
C LYS A 23 13.51 18.99 17.67
N ALA A 24 14.18 20.01 18.21
CA ALA A 24 15.63 19.95 18.47
C ALA A 24 16.01 18.90 19.53
N ALA A 25 15.20 18.76 20.57
CA ALA A 25 15.37 17.77 21.62
C ALA A 25 15.10 16.36 21.11
N VAL A 26 14.12 16.16 20.23
CA VAL A 26 13.87 14.87 19.57
C VAL A 26 14.99 14.53 18.58
N ASP A 27 15.47 15.51 17.79
CA ASP A 27 16.60 15.31 16.88
C ASP A 27 17.91 14.96 17.64
N ILE A 28 18.08 15.47 18.86
CA ILE A 28 19.23 15.19 19.74
C ILE A 28 19.06 13.86 20.50
N LEU A 29 17.86 13.55 21.00
CA LEU A 29 17.62 12.40 21.87
C LEU A 29 17.26 11.11 21.11
N ALA A 30 16.73 11.22 19.89
CA ALA A 30 16.34 10.10 19.04
C ALA A 30 16.61 10.39 17.55
N PRO A 31 17.89 10.64 17.16
CA PRO A 31 18.25 10.89 15.78
C PRO A 31 17.81 9.70 14.89
N GLY A 32 16.92 9.96 13.93
CA GLY A 32 16.45 8.98 12.96
C GLY A 32 15.12 8.28 13.26
N GLU A 33 14.55 8.38 14.48
CA GLU A 33 13.25 7.74 14.76
C GLU A 33 12.06 8.48 14.15
N LEU A 34 12.16 9.81 13.98
CA LEU A 34 11.11 10.58 13.29
C LEU A 34 11.19 10.47 11.77
N GLU A 35 12.31 9.99 11.23
CA GLU A 35 12.41 9.53 9.85
C GLU A 35 11.79 8.13 9.75
N ALA A 36 10.47 8.06 9.94
CA ALA A 36 9.71 6.87 9.63
C ALA A 36 9.88 6.53 8.13
N ALA A 37 10.88 5.69 7.86
CA ALA A 37 11.14 4.96 6.63
C ALA A 37 11.45 5.81 5.38
N THR A 38 12.44 6.70 5.47
CA THR A 38 13.08 7.32 4.29
C THR A 38 14.51 6.91 4.04
N GLU A 39 15.14 6.10 4.91
CA GLU A 39 16.37 5.42 4.49
C GLU A 39 16.03 4.49 3.34
N GLY A 40 16.37 4.94 2.13
CA GLY A 40 16.23 4.16 0.92
C GLY A 40 16.99 2.87 1.14
N VAL A 41 16.26 1.75 1.24
CA VAL A 41 16.85 0.42 1.39
C VAL A 41 18.00 0.30 0.39
N PRO A 42 19.27 0.25 0.84
CA PRO A 42 20.39 0.16 -0.08
C PRO A 42 20.16 -1.08 -0.92
N LEU A 43 20.02 -0.87 -2.23
CA LEU A 43 19.82 -1.97 -3.18
C LEU A 43 21.09 -2.81 -3.07
N THR A 44 21.00 -3.95 -2.39
CA THR A 44 22.10 -4.91 -2.37
C THR A 44 22.44 -5.27 -3.81
N GLN A 45 23.66 -5.73 -4.08
CA GLN A 45 24.07 -6.26 -5.39
C GLN A 45 23.21 -7.46 -5.89
N GLY A 46 22.09 -7.78 -5.22
CA GLY A 46 21.10 -8.76 -5.64
C GLY A 46 20.23 -8.29 -6.81
N LYS A 47 19.70 -9.27 -7.55
CA LYS A 47 18.81 -9.05 -8.70
C LYS A 47 17.55 -8.30 -8.27
N ARG A 48 17.34 -7.10 -8.81
CA ARG A 48 16.10 -6.33 -8.67
C ARG A 48 15.03 -6.89 -9.61
N TRP A 49 13.90 -7.30 -9.06
CA TRP A 49 12.78 -7.77 -9.87
C TRP A 49 11.93 -6.61 -10.39
N SER A 50 11.45 -6.76 -11.61
CA SER A 50 10.48 -5.87 -12.24
C SER A 50 9.52 -6.70 -13.09
N MET A 51 8.30 -6.21 -13.21
CA MET A 51 7.26 -6.79 -14.04
C MET A 51 6.75 -5.71 -14.99
N VAL A 52 6.65 -6.05 -16.27
CA VAL A 52 6.08 -5.19 -17.31
C VAL A 52 4.94 -5.93 -17.97
N ILE A 53 3.77 -5.29 -18.03
CA ILE A 53 2.57 -5.84 -18.66
C ILE A 53 2.30 -5.05 -19.94
N ASP A 54 2.37 -5.70 -21.10
CA ASP A 54 1.98 -5.08 -22.37
C ASP A 54 0.45 -5.06 -22.50
N MET A 55 -0.14 -3.95 -22.08
CA MET A 55 -1.59 -3.77 -22.10
C MET A 55 -2.21 -3.89 -23.49
N ARG A 56 -1.47 -3.61 -24.57
CA ARG A 56 -2.01 -3.75 -25.95
C ARG A 56 -2.33 -5.21 -26.26
N LYS A 57 -1.48 -6.13 -25.79
CA LYS A 57 -1.71 -7.58 -25.95
C LYS A 57 -2.84 -8.05 -25.02
N CYS A 58 -2.87 -7.55 -23.79
CA CYS A 58 -3.94 -7.86 -22.84
C CYS A 58 -5.31 -7.44 -23.39
N LEU A 59 -5.44 -6.20 -23.86
CA LEU A 59 -6.69 -5.68 -24.41
C LEU A 59 -7.18 -6.49 -25.61
N LYS A 60 -6.29 -6.82 -26.56
CA LYS A 60 -6.63 -7.68 -27.71
C LYS A 60 -7.16 -9.05 -27.28
N LYS A 61 -6.53 -9.67 -26.26
CA LYS A 61 -6.98 -10.98 -25.76
C LYS A 61 -8.31 -10.84 -24.99
N GLN A 62 -8.43 -9.83 -24.14
CA GLN A 62 -9.65 -9.54 -23.38
C GLN A 62 -10.86 -9.25 -24.30
N GLU A 63 -10.67 -8.54 -25.41
CA GLU A 63 -11.72 -8.32 -26.43
C GLU A 63 -12.16 -9.63 -27.09
N LYS A 64 -11.24 -10.60 -27.24
CA LYS A 64 -11.52 -11.89 -27.86
C LYS A 64 -12.25 -12.87 -26.92
N ASP A 65 -11.82 -12.97 -25.66
CA ASP A 65 -12.26 -14.05 -24.75
C ASP A 65 -12.52 -13.61 -23.29
N GLY A 66 -12.47 -12.30 -23.00
CA GLY A 66 -12.65 -11.78 -21.65
C GLY A 66 -11.52 -12.11 -20.66
N CYS A 67 -10.40 -12.66 -21.13
CA CYS A 67 -9.18 -13.11 -20.43
C CYS A 67 -9.12 -12.81 -18.92
N LYS A 68 -9.07 -13.88 -18.13
CA LYS A 68 -8.85 -13.86 -16.67
C LYS A 68 -7.73 -14.80 -16.22
N GLU A 69 -6.97 -15.38 -17.15
CA GLU A 69 -6.00 -16.45 -16.87
C GLU A 69 -4.94 -16.05 -15.83
N CYS A 70 -4.40 -14.83 -15.91
CA CYS A 70 -3.42 -14.35 -14.93
C CYS A 70 -4.02 -14.19 -13.52
N ILE A 71 -5.29 -13.81 -13.42
CA ILE A 71 -6.02 -13.68 -12.14
C ILE A 71 -6.20 -15.06 -11.54
N LEU A 72 -6.73 -16.02 -12.32
CA LEU A 72 -6.96 -17.39 -11.89
C LEU A 72 -5.65 -18.10 -11.51
N ALA A 73 -4.58 -17.89 -12.28
CA ALA A 73 -3.26 -18.43 -11.96
C ALA A 73 -2.72 -17.87 -10.63
N CYS A 74 -2.84 -16.56 -10.41
CA CYS A 74 -2.45 -15.92 -9.15
C CYS A 74 -3.25 -16.48 -7.97
N HIS A 75 -4.56 -16.66 -8.13
CA HIS A 75 -5.41 -17.19 -7.07
C HIS A 75 -5.06 -18.65 -6.73
N LYS A 76 -4.82 -19.46 -7.77
CA LYS A 76 -4.42 -20.86 -7.62
C LYS A 76 -3.07 -21.03 -6.94
N GLU A 77 -2.06 -20.30 -7.40
CA GLU A 77 -0.69 -20.43 -6.88
C GLU A 77 -0.58 -19.94 -5.43
N HIS A 78 -1.34 -18.89 -5.08
CA HIS A 78 -1.25 -18.26 -3.77
C HIS A 78 -2.37 -18.62 -2.80
N ASN A 79 -3.20 -19.62 -3.15
CA ASN A 79 -4.33 -20.07 -2.33
C ASN A 79 -5.26 -18.91 -1.91
N VAL A 80 -5.54 -17.99 -2.85
CA VAL A 80 -6.42 -16.85 -2.58
C VAL A 80 -7.87 -17.35 -2.53
N PRO A 81 -8.57 -17.25 -1.39
CA PRO A 81 -9.91 -17.81 -1.28
C PRO A 81 -10.95 -16.97 -2.02
N ASP A 82 -11.92 -17.63 -2.66
CA ASP A 82 -13.15 -17.00 -3.13
C ASP A 82 -14.25 -17.16 -2.07
N TRP A 83 -14.78 -16.03 -1.60
CA TRP A 83 -15.84 -15.99 -0.59
C TRP A 83 -17.24 -15.85 -1.19
N GLY A 84 -17.37 -15.79 -2.52
CA GLY A 84 -18.64 -15.65 -3.24
C GLY A 84 -19.39 -14.33 -2.98
N ASN A 85 -18.76 -13.39 -2.29
CA ASN A 85 -19.35 -12.08 -2.01
C ASN A 85 -18.35 -10.96 -2.32
N PRO A 86 -18.76 -9.89 -3.02
CA PRO A 86 -17.85 -8.79 -3.39
C PRO A 86 -17.28 -8.00 -2.21
N ARG A 87 -17.94 -8.01 -1.05
CA ARG A 87 -17.52 -7.22 0.12
C ARG A 87 -16.28 -7.76 0.80
N HIS A 88 -16.08 -9.08 0.77
CA HIS A 88 -14.93 -9.76 1.37
C HIS A 88 -14.00 -10.37 0.32
N GLU A 89 -14.14 -9.96 -0.94
CA GLU A 89 -13.33 -10.44 -2.05
C GLU A 89 -11.86 -10.05 -1.87
N ILE A 90 -10.95 -11.01 -2.09
CA ILE A 90 -9.51 -10.79 -2.05
C ILE A 90 -9.01 -10.69 -3.49
N LYS A 91 -8.50 -9.51 -3.87
CA LYS A 91 -8.02 -9.19 -5.22
C LYS A 91 -6.53 -8.89 -5.19
N TRP A 92 -5.72 -9.79 -5.75
CA TRP A 92 -4.29 -9.54 -5.92
C TRP A 92 -3.97 -9.02 -7.33
N ILE A 93 -4.69 -9.56 -8.32
CA ILE A 93 -4.73 -9.09 -9.70
C ILE A 93 -6.20 -8.93 -10.07
N TRP A 94 -6.59 -7.80 -10.63
CA TRP A 94 -7.96 -7.59 -11.11
C TRP A 94 -8.00 -6.73 -12.37
N LYS A 95 -9.18 -6.65 -12.98
CA LYS A 95 -9.47 -5.75 -14.10
C LYS A 95 -10.22 -4.53 -13.60
N GLU A 96 -9.80 -3.35 -14.01
CA GLU A 96 -10.44 -2.08 -13.66
C GLU A 96 -10.45 -1.13 -14.87
N ALA A 97 -11.44 -0.25 -14.99
CA ALA A 97 -11.41 0.78 -16.03
C ALA A 97 -10.20 1.70 -15.83
N TYR A 98 -9.56 2.14 -16.92
CA TYR A 98 -8.38 3.01 -16.83
C TYR A 98 -8.63 4.24 -15.95
N GLU A 99 -9.80 4.86 -16.08
CA GLU A 99 -10.19 6.04 -15.30
C GLU A 99 -10.24 5.81 -13.78
N HIS A 100 -10.49 4.58 -13.33
CA HIS A 100 -10.49 4.20 -11.91
C HIS A 100 -9.17 3.59 -11.44
N SER A 101 -8.27 3.25 -12.37
CA SER A 101 -7.02 2.55 -12.07
C SER A 101 -5.99 3.42 -11.35
N PHE A 102 -6.07 4.75 -11.53
CA PHE A 102 -5.12 5.73 -10.99
C PHE A 102 -5.84 6.92 -10.33
N PRO A 103 -6.59 6.69 -9.24
CA PRO A 103 -7.45 7.73 -8.65
C PRO A 103 -6.67 8.96 -8.17
N ASN A 104 -5.40 8.76 -7.77
CA ASN A 104 -4.54 9.83 -7.27
C ASN A 104 -3.72 10.54 -8.36
N SER A 105 -3.80 10.09 -9.62
CA SER A 105 -3.06 10.69 -10.73
C SER A 105 -3.81 10.49 -12.06
N PRO A 106 -5.01 11.07 -12.20
CA PRO A 106 -5.76 10.98 -13.46
C PRO A 106 -5.02 11.74 -14.56
N ASN A 107 -4.76 11.08 -15.68
CA ASN A 107 -4.29 11.77 -16.87
C ASN A 107 -5.50 12.45 -17.55
N GLN A 108 -5.45 13.77 -17.71
CA GLN A 108 -6.53 14.57 -18.31
C GLN A 108 -6.64 14.38 -19.83
N PHE A 109 -5.56 13.93 -20.48
CA PHE A 109 -5.45 13.77 -21.93
C PHE A 109 -5.44 12.29 -22.33
N VAL A 110 -6.34 11.51 -21.74
CA VAL A 110 -6.51 10.09 -22.09
C VAL A 110 -7.47 10.00 -23.26
N ASP A 111 -7.03 9.31 -24.31
CA ASP A 111 -7.87 8.97 -25.45
C ASP A 111 -9.17 8.29 -25.01
N GLU A 112 -10.31 8.71 -25.54
CA GLU A 112 -11.62 8.13 -25.21
C GLU A 112 -11.66 6.62 -25.46
N GLY A 113 -10.93 6.15 -26.49
CA GLY A 113 -10.78 4.74 -26.81
C GLY A 113 -10.03 3.94 -25.75
N ILE A 114 -9.35 4.57 -24.79
CA ILE A 114 -8.63 3.90 -23.68
C ILE A 114 -9.38 4.07 -22.35
N ARG A 115 -10.13 5.17 -22.18
CA ARG A 115 -10.70 5.61 -20.91
C ARG A 115 -11.50 4.54 -20.18
N HIS A 116 -12.33 3.80 -20.91
CA HIS A 116 -13.20 2.75 -20.37
C HIS A 116 -12.65 1.33 -20.58
N LYS A 117 -11.43 1.18 -21.11
CA LYS A 117 -10.84 -0.13 -21.34
C LYS A 117 -10.40 -0.78 -20.01
N PRO A 118 -10.52 -2.11 -19.87
CA PRO A 118 -10.14 -2.82 -18.66
C PRO A 118 -8.62 -3.01 -18.56
N PHE A 119 -7.99 -2.30 -17.63
CA PHE A 119 -6.59 -2.44 -17.29
C PHE A 119 -6.37 -3.51 -16.21
N ILE A 120 -5.23 -4.20 -16.30
CA ILE A 120 -4.80 -5.15 -15.27
C ILE A 120 -4.13 -4.37 -14.15
N ILE A 121 -4.67 -4.49 -12.94
CA ILE A 121 -4.16 -3.82 -11.75
C ILE A 121 -3.67 -4.87 -10.75
N LEU A 122 -2.51 -4.60 -10.14
CA LEU A 122 -1.85 -5.43 -9.14
C LEU A 122 -0.95 -4.58 -8.24
N CYS A 123 -0.31 -5.21 -7.24
CA CYS A 123 0.71 -4.55 -6.42
C CYS A 123 1.96 -4.23 -7.26
N ASN A 124 2.36 -2.95 -7.32
CA ASN A 124 3.53 -2.50 -8.07
C ASN A 124 4.88 -2.67 -7.35
N HIS A 125 4.89 -3.19 -6.11
CA HIS A 125 6.09 -3.34 -5.28
C HIS A 125 6.97 -2.06 -5.25
N CYS A 126 6.34 -0.95 -4.86
CA CYS A 126 6.88 0.41 -4.99
C CYS A 126 8.31 0.57 -4.41
N VAL A 127 9.06 1.53 -4.96
CA VAL A 127 10.40 1.87 -4.46
C VAL A 127 10.33 2.40 -3.03
N ASN A 128 9.43 3.35 -2.79
CA ASN A 128 9.11 3.89 -1.48
C ASN A 128 7.65 3.50 -1.13
N PRO A 129 7.42 2.30 -0.56
CA PRO A 129 6.08 1.77 -0.36
C PRO A 129 5.39 2.39 0.87
N PRO A 130 4.36 3.25 0.71
CA PRO A 130 3.64 3.82 1.86
C PRO A 130 2.99 2.75 2.75
N CYS A 131 2.53 1.64 2.15
CA CYS A 131 1.93 0.51 2.86
C CYS A 131 2.88 -0.20 3.86
N VAL A 132 4.19 -0.12 3.65
CA VAL A 132 5.21 -0.63 4.59
C VAL A 132 5.36 0.35 5.76
N ARG A 133 5.48 1.65 5.46
CA ARG A 133 5.72 2.70 6.46
C ARG A 133 4.62 2.82 7.50
N VAL A 134 3.37 2.59 7.10
CA VAL A 134 2.21 2.68 8.01
C VAL A 134 1.94 1.40 8.82
N CYS A 135 2.71 0.32 8.62
CA CYS A 135 2.45 -0.94 9.31
C CYS A 135 3.10 -0.93 10.70
N PRO A 136 2.33 -0.82 11.80
CA PRO A 136 2.89 -0.65 13.14
C PRO A 136 3.65 -1.89 13.63
N THR A 137 3.26 -3.06 13.16
CA THR A 137 3.93 -4.32 13.49
C THR A 137 4.99 -4.69 12.47
N GLN A 138 5.29 -3.87 11.45
CA GLN A 138 6.22 -4.22 10.37
C GLN A 138 5.91 -5.58 9.70
N ALA A 139 4.63 -5.99 9.68
CA ALA A 139 4.18 -7.19 8.98
C ALA A 139 4.32 -7.05 7.46
N THR A 140 4.26 -5.82 6.94
CA THR A 140 4.60 -5.54 5.54
C THR A 140 6.01 -4.98 5.51
N PHE A 141 6.88 -5.52 4.66
CA PHE A 141 8.28 -5.12 4.58
C PHE A 141 8.78 -5.17 3.14
N LYS A 142 9.92 -4.53 2.89
CA LYS A 142 10.58 -4.56 1.60
C LYS A 142 11.75 -5.55 1.63
N ALA A 143 11.68 -6.58 0.80
CA ALA A 143 12.76 -7.54 0.66
C ALA A 143 13.96 -6.94 -0.10
N ALA A 144 15.14 -7.53 0.08
CA ALA A 144 16.38 -7.08 -0.54
C ALA A 144 16.31 -7.05 -2.09
N ASN A 145 15.49 -7.91 -2.68
CA ASN A 145 15.28 -8.01 -4.13
C ASN A 145 14.28 -6.96 -4.68
N GLY A 146 13.80 -6.04 -3.84
CA GLY A 146 12.88 -4.97 -4.19
C GLY A 146 11.39 -5.31 -4.04
N ILE A 147 11.04 -6.57 -3.79
CA ILE A 147 9.65 -7.00 -3.65
C ILE A 147 9.10 -6.54 -2.30
N VAL A 148 7.95 -5.86 -2.33
CA VAL A 148 7.14 -5.62 -1.11
C VAL A 148 6.44 -6.92 -0.74
N SER A 149 6.82 -7.49 0.40
CA SER A 149 6.28 -8.75 0.93
C SER A 149 5.48 -8.52 2.21
N MET A 150 4.75 -9.55 2.64
CA MET A 150 3.91 -9.52 3.83
C MET A 150 4.04 -10.81 4.62
N ASP A 151 4.35 -10.66 5.91
CA ASP A 151 4.23 -11.71 6.91
C ASP A 151 2.79 -11.74 7.43
N MET A 152 2.06 -12.80 7.09
CA MET A 152 0.67 -12.97 7.49
C MET A 152 0.52 -13.32 8.98
N HIS A 153 1.55 -13.87 9.63
CA HIS A 153 1.54 -14.22 11.05
C HIS A 153 1.78 -13.01 11.95
N ARG A 154 2.53 -12.02 11.48
CA ARG A 154 2.80 -10.76 12.20
C ARG A 154 1.70 -9.70 12.01
N CYS A 155 0.78 -9.92 11.08
CA CYS A 155 -0.29 -8.98 10.77
C CYS A 155 -1.40 -9.01 11.83
N ILE A 156 -1.64 -7.87 12.49
CA ILE A 156 -2.73 -7.69 13.47
C ILE A 156 -4.05 -7.23 12.85
N GLY A 157 -4.11 -7.07 11.53
CA GLY A 157 -5.34 -6.69 10.83
C GLY A 157 -5.83 -5.26 11.07
N CYS A 158 -4.94 -4.31 11.36
CA CYS A 158 -5.27 -2.88 11.54
C CYS A 158 -5.68 -2.15 10.25
N ARG A 159 -5.42 -2.74 9.07
CA ARG A 159 -5.83 -2.25 7.73
C ARG A 159 -5.28 -0.89 7.29
N PHE A 160 -4.39 -0.24 8.03
CA PHE A 160 -3.76 1.01 7.60
C PHE A 160 -3.01 0.88 6.27
N CYS A 161 -2.43 -0.29 5.99
CA CYS A 161 -1.77 -0.56 4.72
C CYS A 161 -2.74 -0.52 3.51
N MET A 162 -4.04 -0.77 3.72
CA MET A 162 -5.05 -0.64 2.67
C MET A 162 -5.31 0.84 2.35
N ALA A 163 -5.50 1.67 3.37
CA ALA A 163 -5.70 3.11 3.20
C ALA A 163 -4.48 3.80 2.60
N ALA A 164 -3.27 3.34 2.92
CA ALA A 164 -2.03 3.95 2.46
C ALA A 164 -1.65 3.58 1.01
N CYS A 165 -2.22 2.52 0.43
CA CYS A 165 -1.84 2.09 -0.91
C CYS A 165 -2.51 2.97 -1.97
N PRO A 166 -1.74 3.71 -2.81
CA PRO A 166 -2.33 4.62 -3.79
C PRO A 166 -3.06 3.91 -4.94
N TYR A 167 -2.83 2.60 -5.09
CA TYR A 167 -3.43 1.74 -6.11
C TYR A 167 -4.56 0.85 -5.56
N GLY A 168 -4.84 0.90 -4.26
CA GLY A 168 -5.82 0.00 -3.63
C GLY A 168 -5.46 -1.48 -3.68
N SER A 169 -4.21 -1.86 -3.99
CA SER A 169 -3.76 -3.25 -4.22
C SER A 169 -3.62 -4.10 -2.95
N ARG A 170 -4.26 -3.72 -1.85
CA ARG A 170 -4.20 -4.43 -0.57
C ARG A 170 -5.60 -4.91 -0.23
N SER A 171 -5.76 -6.22 -0.15
CA SER A 171 -6.98 -6.85 0.33
C SER A 171 -6.79 -7.35 1.76
N PHE A 172 -7.89 -7.40 2.51
CA PHE A 172 -7.92 -7.95 3.85
C PHE A 172 -8.75 -9.24 3.85
N ASN A 173 -8.26 -10.26 4.55
CA ASN A 173 -9.03 -11.47 4.77
C ASN A 173 -9.97 -11.28 5.96
N TRP A 174 -11.27 -11.23 5.68
CA TRP A 174 -12.31 -11.03 6.69
C TRP A 174 -12.75 -12.34 7.37
N GLY A 175 -12.44 -13.48 6.75
CA GLY A 175 -12.79 -14.80 7.22
C GLY A 175 -11.59 -15.58 7.74
N SER A 176 -11.86 -16.72 8.38
CA SER A 176 -10.80 -17.68 8.70
C SER A 176 -10.34 -18.36 7.41
N PRO A 177 -9.05 -18.33 7.03
CA PRO A 177 -8.56 -18.99 5.82
C PRO A 177 -8.90 -20.49 5.77
N ARG A 178 -9.01 -21.16 6.93
CA ARG A 178 -9.34 -22.59 7.02
C ARG A 178 -10.78 -22.92 6.61
N LYS A 179 -11.65 -21.91 6.59
CA LYS A 179 -13.07 -22.02 6.19
C LYS A 179 -13.30 -21.55 4.76
N ALA A 180 -12.25 -21.19 4.04
CA ALA A 180 -12.36 -20.86 2.63
C ALA A 180 -12.86 -22.07 1.84
N PRO A 181 -13.75 -21.88 0.85
CA PRO A 181 -14.04 -22.90 -0.14
C PRO A 181 -12.76 -23.45 -0.76
N LYS A 182 -12.71 -24.77 -0.98
CA LYS A 182 -11.53 -25.44 -1.56
C LYS A 182 -11.41 -25.23 -3.08
N GLU A 183 -12.47 -24.73 -3.70
CA GLU A 183 -12.57 -24.50 -5.13
C GLU A 183 -12.54 -23.00 -5.40
N LEU A 184 -11.84 -22.62 -6.48
CA LEU A 184 -11.70 -21.24 -6.98
C LEU A 184 -12.75 -20.92 -8.04
#